data_AF-S8CYD2-F1
#
_entry.id   AF-S8CYD2-F1
#
_cell.length_a   1.000
_cell.length_b   1.000
_cell.length_c   1.000
_cell.angle_alpha   90.00
_cell.angle_beta   90.00
_cell.angle_gamma   90.00
#
_symmetry.space_group_name_H-M   'P 1'
#
loop_
_entity.id
_entity.type
_entity.pdbx_description
1 polymer ?
#
loop_
_entity_poly.entity_id
_entity_poly.type
_entity_poly.pdbx_seq_one_letter_code
_entity_poly.pdbx_strand_id
1 'polypeptide(L)'
;LIWLCLFIGFAVKTPLYPFHIWLPEAHSEAPTTGSVMLAGVLLKMGTYMMLSHGLISSALFFSIGLLYKIYGTRSLIYYNSLAHFMPRFSMAFFIFTLANMGFPGTAGFPGELLIFTALVGESIFLSVLVGIGSLFTGVYSIWLL
;
A
#
# COMPACT_ATOMS: atom_id res chain seq x y z
N LEU A 1 -11.15 -9.85 -9.52
CA LEU A 1 -10.10 -9.67 -10.55
C LEU A 1 -8.93 -8.84 -10.02
N ILE A 2 -9.15 -7.57 -9.61
CA ILE A 2 -8.08 -6.67 -9.10
C ILE A 2 -7.29 -7.28 -7.93
N TRP A 3 -7.97 -7.88 -6.96
CA TRP A 3 -7.32 -8.57 -5.83
C TRP A 3 -6.46 -9.77 -6.24
N LEU A 4 -6.83 -10.49 -7.31
CA LEU A 4 -6.00 -11.58 -7.84
C LEU A 4 -4.75 -11.03 -8.52
N CYS A 5 -4.87 -9.96 -9.30
CA CYS A 5 -3.73 -9.29 -9.92
C CYS A 5 -2.74 -8.76 -8.86
N LEU A 6 -3.25 -8.13 -7.80
CA LEU A 6 -2.44 -7.67 -6.67
C LEU A 6 -1.78 -8.85 -5.96
N PHE A 7 -2.54 -9.90 -5.65
CA PHE A 7 -2.01 -11.11 -5.02
C PHE A 7 -0.89 -11.75 -5.85
N ILE A 8 -1.05 -11.84 -7.18
CA ILE A 8 -0.01 -12.39 -8.07
C ILE A 8 1.24 -11.49 -8.06
N GLY A 9 1.09 -10.16 -8.18
CA GLY A 9 2.23 -9.24 -8.13
C GLY A 9 2.99 -9.31 -6.80
N PHE A 10 2.27 -9.57 -5.72
CA PHE A 10 2.82 -9.78 -4.38
C PHE A 10 3.45 -11.16 -4.19
N ALA A 11 2.85 -12.21 -4.75
CA ALA A 11 3.38 -13.57 -4.72
C ALA A 11 4.72 -13.69 -5.45
N VAL A 12 4.92 -12.92 -6.52
CA VAL A 12 6.22 -12.80 -7.22
C VAL A 12 7.27 -12.14 -6.33
N LYS A 13 6.93 -11.08 -5.58
CA LYS A 13 7.87 -10.35 -4.71
C LYS A 13 8.21 -11.06 -3.39
N THR A 14 7.32 -11.93 -2.90
CA THR A 14 7.49 -12.65 -1.62
C THR A 14 7.81 -14.14 -1.82
N PRO A 15 8.58 -14.43 -2.88
CA PRO A 15 8.73 -15.73 -3.57
C PRO A 15 7.81 -16.85 -3.06
N LEU A 16 6.50 -16.67 -3.23
CA LEU A 16 5.52 -17.71 -2.88
C LEU A 16 5.50 -18.78 -3.98
N TYR A 17 5.23 -20.03 -3.63
CA TYR A 17 5.02 -21.09 -4.63
C TYR A 17 3.83 -20.73 -5.55
N PRO A 18 3.95 -20.71 -6.89
CA PRO A 18 5.08 -21.17 -7.74
C PRO A 18 6.08 -20.09 -8.21
N PHE A 19 5.95 -18.83 -7.81
CA PHE A 19 6.72 -17.66 -8.30
C PHE A 19 8.10 -17.42 -7.65
N HIS A 20 8.77 -18.46 -7.16
CA HIS A 20 10.06 -18.36 -6.45
C HIS A 20 11.30 -18.63 -7.32
N ILE A 21 11.10 -19.01 -8.58
CA ILE A 21 12.13 -19.56 -9.48
C ILE A 21 13.24 -18.55 -9.79
N TRP A 22 12.92 -17.25 -9.80
CA TRP A 22 13.89 -16.17 -10.06
C TRP A 22 14.84 -15.90 -8.87
N LEU A 23 14.46 -16.33 -7.66
CA LEU A 23 15.17 -15.97 -6.43
C LEU A 23 16.58 -16.61 -6.35
N PRO A 24 16.76 -17.92 -6.65
CA PRO A 24 18.10 -18.52 -6.69
C PRO A 24 19.01 -17.88 -7.74
N GLU A 25 18.48 -17.57 -8.93
CA GLU A 25 19.22 -16.91 -10.01
C GLU A 25 19.69 -15.52 -9.58
N ALA A 26 18.79 -14.72 -8.99
CA ALA A 26 19.11 -13.39 -8.46
C ALA A 26 20.19 -13.39 -7.38
N HIS A 27 20.26 -14.43 -6.53
CA HIS A 27 21.33 -14.57 -5.55
C HIS A 27 22.66 -15.04 -6.15
N SER A 28 22.62 -15.81 -7.23
CA SER A 28 23.82 -16.34 -7.89
C SER A 28 24.54 -15.32 -8.78
N GLU A 29 23.80 -14.38 -9.38
CA GLU A 29 24.35 -13.38 -10.30
C GLU A 29 24.70 -12.05 -9.62
N ALA A 30 24.13 -11.77 -8.44
CA ALA A 30 24.35 -10.52 -7.74
C ALA A 30 25.74 -10.46 -7.06
N PRO A 31 26.36 -9.26 -6.97
CA PRO A 31 27.51 -9.03 -6.09
C PRO A 31 27.17 -9.43 -4.65
N THR A 32 28.15 -9.87 -3.87
CA THR A 32 27.97 -10.34 -2.48
C THR A 32 27.19 -9.33 -1.62
N THR A 33 27.46 -8.03 -1.76
CA THR A 33 26.72 -6.96 -1.08
C THR A 33 25.26 -6.88 -1.52
N GLY A 34 24.97 -7.03 -2.81
CA GLY A 34 23.61 -7.00 -3.36
C GLY A 34 22.78 -8.19 -2.89
N SER A 35 23.37 -9.39 -2.89
CA SER A 35 22.73 -10.62 -2.39
C SER A 35 22.36 -10.53 -0.90
N VAL A 36 23.24 -9.94 -0.08
CA VAL A 36 22.98 -9.70 1.35
C VAL A 36 21.88 -8.66 1.57
N MET A 37 21.85 -7.57 0.81
CA MET A 37 20.76 -6.58 0.91
C MET A 37 19.41 -7.13 0.44
N LEU A 38 19.41 -7.92 -0.64
CA LEU A 38 18.21 -8.56 -1.16
C LEU A 38 17.58 -9.52 -0.14
N ALA A 39 18.39 -10.44 0.41
CA ALA A 39 17.94 -11.40 1.42
C ALA A 39 17.60 -10.71 2.76
N GLY A 40 18.42 -9.74 3.17
CA GLY A 40 18.37 -9.13 4.48
C GLY A 40 17.22 -8.15 4.66
N VAL A 41 16.95 -7.33 3.63
CA VAL A 41 16.07 -6.15 3.71
C VAL A 41 14.94 -6.23 2.70
N LEU A 42 15.22 -6.41 1.41
CA LEU A 42 14.21 -6.26 0.35
C LEU A 42 13.05 -7.25 0.47
N LEU A 43 13.32 -8.53 0.75
CA LEU A 43 12.26 -9.54 0.93
C LEU A 43 11.39 -9.27 2.17
N LYS A 44 12.00 -8.79 3.25
CA LYS A 44 11.28 -8.48 4.51
C LYS A 44 10.44 -7.21 4.38
N MET A 45 10.94 -6.20 3.67
CA MET A 45 10.16 -4.98 3.44
C MET A 45 9.04 -5.20 2.42
N GLY A 46 9.23 -6.08 1.43
CA GLY A 46 8.17 -6.50 0.52
C GLY A 46 7.02 -7.19 1.26
N THR A 47 7.32 -8.14 2.14
CA THR A 47 6.31 -8.81 3.00
C THR A 47 5.65 -7.83 3.97
N TYR A 48 6.40 -6.90 4.57
CA TYR A 48 5.83 -5.87 5.44
C TYR A 48 4.82 -4.98 4.71
N MET A 49 5.18 -4.49 3.53
CA MET A 49 4.30 -3.65 2.71
C MET A 49 3.02 -4.39 2.29
N MET A 50 3.13 -5.69 2.00
CA MET A 50 1.98 -6.52 1.69
C MET A 50 1.01 -6.64 2.86
N LEU A 51 1.54 -6.88 4.05
CA LEU A 51 0.73 -6.99 5.26
C LEU A 51 0.07 -5.66 5.60
N SER A 52 0.82 -4.56 5.57
CA SER A 52 0.27 -3.23 5.86
C SER A 52 -0.83 -2.85 4.87
N HIS A 53 -0.59 -2.99 3.58
CA HIS A 53 -1.57 -2.70 2.53
C HIS A 53 -2.82 -3.60 2.66
N GLY A 54 -2.66 -4.88 2.95
CA GLY A 54 -3.77 -5.82 3.14
C GLY A 54 -4.67 -5.43 4.32
N LEU A 55 -4.08 -5.03 5.43
CA LEU A 55 -4.82 -4.59 6.63
C LEU A 55 -5.54 -3.26 6.39
N ILE A 56 -4.88 -2.27 5.80
CA ILE A 56 -5.48 -0.95 5.53
C ILE A 56 -6.60 -1.06 4.50
N SER A 57 -6.37 -1.80 3.40
CA SER A 57 -7.37 -2.01 2.36
C SER A 57 -8.61 -2.71 2.91
N SER A 58 -8.44 -3.79 3.68
CA SER A 58 -9.57 -4.51 4.28
C SER A 58 -10.37 -3.64 5.25
N ALA A 59 -9.71 -2.80 6.04
CA ALA A 59 -10.37 -1.84 6.93
C ALA A 59 -11.19 -0.79 6.16
N LEU A 60 -10.67 -0.25 5.05
CA LEU A 60 -11.39 0.70 4.19
C LEU A 60 -12.57 0.06 3.44
N PHE A 61 -12.43 -1.17 2.97
CA PHE A 61 -13.56 -1.89 2.37
C PHE A 61 -14.64 -2.21 3.39
N PHE A 62 -14.24 -2.55 4.63
CA PHE A 62 -15.18 -2.77 5.72
C PHE A 62 -15.93 -1.49 6.10
N SER A 63 -15.24 -0.35 6.20
CA SER A 63 -15.87 0.93 6.56
C SER A 63 -16.90 1.36 5.51
N ILE A 64 -16.56 1.29 4.22
CA ILE A 64 -17.50 1.61 3.13
C ILE A 64 -18.64 0.59 3.08
N GLY A 65 -18.36 -0.69 3.35
CA GLY A 65 -19.38 -1.73 3.45
C GLY A 65 -20.40 -1.47 4.56
N LEU A 66 -19.95 -0.95 5.71
CA LEU A 66 -20.84 -0.54 6.79
C LEU A 66 -21.73 0.64 6.38
N LEU A 67 -21.16 1.65 5.72
CA LEU A 67 -21.94 2.79 5.20
C LEU A 67 -22.97 2.36 4.16
N TYR A 68 -22.59 1.45 3.27
CA TYR A 68 -23.52 0.89 2.29
C TYR A 68 -24.69 0.16 2.97
N LYS A 69 -24.43 -0.59 4.05
CA LYS A 69 -25.49 -1.26 4.82
C LYS A 69 -26.44 -0.29 5.52
N ILE A 70 -25.94 0.86 5.99
CA ILE A 70 -26.75 1.86 6.70
C ILE A 70 -27.58 2.70 5.71
N TYR A 71 -26.95 3.20 4.64
CA TYR A 71 -27.56 4.20 3.75
C TYR A 71 -28.12 3.61 2.45
N GLY A 72 -27.77 2.37 2.08
CA GLY A 72 -28.26 1.70 0.86
C GLY A 72 -27.77 2.30 -0.46
N THR A 73 -27.00 3.39 -0.43
CA THR A 73 -26.44 4.06 -1.62
C THR A 73 -24.92 4.01 -1.63
N ARG A 74 -24.29 4.21 -2.80
CA ARG A 74 -22.83 4.36 -2.99
C ARG A 74 -22.42 5.77 -3.44
N SER A 75 -23.37 6.69 -3.53
CA SER A 75 -23.11 8.07 -3.97
C SER A 75 -22.51 8.91 -2.84
N LEU A 76 -21.30 9.41 -3.06
CA LEU A 76 -20.54 10.23 -2.10
C LEU A 76 -21.31 11.48 -1.63
N ILE A 77 -22.15 12.04 -2.49
CA ILE A 77 -22.96 13.25 -2.22
C ILE A 77 -23.84 13.08 -0.96
N TYR A 78 -24.25 11.84 -0.66
CA TYR A 78 -25.14 11.53 0.46
C TYR A 78 -24.39 11.25 1.76
N TYR A 79 -23.06 11.12 1.71
CA TYR A 79 -22.21 10.88 2.89
C TYR A 79 -21.68 12.16 3.52
N ASN A 80 -22.20 13.32 3.09
CA ASN A 80 -21.87 14.60 3.70
C ASN A 80 -22.18 14.61 5.20
N SER A 81 -21.30 15.23 5.98
CA SER A 81 -21.43 15.42 7.43
C SER A 81 -21.38 14.15 8.29
N LEU A 82 -20.75 13.07 7.79
CA LEU A 82 -20.59 11.82 8.53
C LEU A 82 -19.89 11.99 9.89
N ALA A 83 -18.95 12.95 9.97
CA ALA A 83 -18.24 13.29 11.20
C ALA A 83 -19.14 13.77 12.35
N HIS A 84 -20.23 14.46 12.01
CA HIS A 84 -21.16 15.00 13.02
C HIS A 84 -22.07 13.91 13.59
N PHE A 85 -22.56 13.00 12.75
CA PHE A 85 -23.50 11.94 13.17
C PHE A 85 -22.80 10.71 13.74
N MET A 86 -21.59 10.39 13.27
CA MET A 86 -20.86 9.18 13.65
C MET A 86 -19.38 9.48 13.95
N PRO A 87 -19.06 10.25 15.00
CA PRO A 87 -17.70 10.77 15.24
C PRO A 87 -16.66 9.67 15.44
N ARG A 88 -16.99 8.58 16.15
CA ARG A 88 -16.05 7.46 16.36
C ARG A 88 -15.72 6.73 15.07
N PHE A 89 -16.72 6.55 14.19
CA PHE A 89 -16.54 5.91 12.90
C PHE A 89 -15.74 6.79 11.96
N SER A 90 -16.08 8.08 11.89
CA SER A 90 -15.37 9.07 11.07
C SER A 90 -13.91 9.20 11.49
N MET A 91 -13.60 9.18 12.79
CA MET A 91 -12.22 9.17 13.28
C MET A 91 -11.45 7.92 12.84
N ALA A 92 -12.05 6.73 12.94
CA ALA A 92 -11.43 5.50 12.48
C ALA A 92 -11.22 5.49 10.96
N PHE A 93 -12.23 5.92 10.20
CA PHE A 93 -12.16 6.05 8.75
C PHE A 93 -11.05 7.02 8.33
N PHE A 94 -10.95 8.16 9.01
CA PHE A 94 -9.88 9.13 8.82
C PHE A 94 -8.49 8.53 9.06
N ILE A 95 -8.30 7.78 10.15
CA ILE A 95 -7.01 7.11 10.40
C ILE A 95 -6.66 6.11 9.30
N PHE A 96 -7.65 5.35 8.79
CA PHE A 96 -7.40 4.41 7.70
C PHE A 96 -7.11 5.08 6.36
N THR A 97 -7.75 6.21 6.04
CA THR A 97 -7.43 6.99 4.82
C THR A 97 -6.06 7.66 4.95
N LEU A 98 -5.68 8.16 6.13
CA LEU A 98 -4.31 8.64 6.41
C LEU A 98 -3.27 7.51 6.25
N ALA A 99 -3.59 6.30 6.69
CA ALA A 99 -2.70 5.15 6.53
C ALA A 99 -2.56 4.73 5.06
N ASN A 100 -3.61 4.87 4.27
CA ASN A 100 -3.62 4.56 2.84
C ASN A 100 -2.83 5.57 1.99
N MET A 101 -2.76 6.83 2.41
CA MET A 101 -1.93 7.85 1.74
C MET A 101 -0.46 7.85 2.18
N GLY A 102 -0.04 6.88 3.00
CA GLY A 102 1.34 6.78 3.45
C GLY A 102 1.76 7.88 4.43
N PHE A 103 0.85 8.41 5.26
CA PHE A 103 1.18 9.50 6.18
C PHE A 103 2.27 9.10 7.19
N PRO A 104 3.24 9.97 7.53
CA PRO A 104 4.26 9.70 8.53
C PRO A 104 3.62 9.27 9.87
N GLY A 105 4.07 8.14 10.39
CA GLY A 105 3.53 7.53 11.62
C GLY A 105 2.51 6.41 11.38
N THR A 106 2.17 6.11 10.13
CA THR A 106 1.30 4.97 9.76
C THR A 106 2.10 3.79 9.22
N ALA A 107 1.49 2.61 9.18
CA ALA A 107 2.15 1.36 8.78
C ALA A 107 2.60 1.30 7.31
N GLY A 108 2.05 2.15 6.42
CA GLY A 108 2.45 2.22 5.01
C GLY A 108 3.78 2.98 4.81
N PHE A 109 4.06 3.96 5.65
CA PHE A 109 5.13 4.93 5.44
C PHE A 109 6.55 4.32 5.37
N PRO A 110 6.97 3.40 6.27
CA PRO A 110 8.33 2.83 6.21
C PRO A 110 8.59 2.05 4.91
N GLY A 111 7.55 1.39 4.39
CA GLY A 111 7.65 0.65 3.13
C GLY A 111 7.80 1.59 1.94
N GLU A 112 7.00 2.67 1.88
CA GLU A 112 7.02 3.60 0.75
C GLU A 112 8.34 4.36 0.68
N LEU A 113 8.83 4.84 1.83
CA LEU A 113 10.09 5.55 1.92
C LEU A 113 11.26 4.69 1.41
N LEU A 114 11.30 3.41 1.79
CA LEU A 114 12.37 2.54 1.34
C LEU A 114 12.30 2.25 -0.16
N ILE A 115 11.10 2.09 -0.73
CA ILE A 115 10.92 1.98 -2.19
C ILE A 115 11.45 3.22 -2.88
N PHE A 116 11.16 4.42 -2.37
CA PHE A 116 11.71 5.66 -2.91
C PHE A 116 13.24 5.70 -2.85
N THR A 117 13.84 5.38 -1.70
CA THR A 117 15.31 5.38 -1.58
C THR A 117 15.98 4.36 -2.51
N ALA A 118 15.34 3.20 -2.72
CA ALA A 118 15.85 2.18 -3.64
C ALA A 118 15.76 2.65 -5.10
N LEU A 119 14.64 3.28 -5.50
CA LEU A 119 14.45 3.78 -6.85
C LEU A 119 15.40 4.94 -7.20
N VAL A 120 15.67 5.83 -6.25
CA VAL A 120 16.66 6.91 -6.43
C VAL A 120 18.05 6.34 -6.70
N GLY A 121 18.39 5.18 -6.10
CA GLY A 121 19.65 4.49 -6.33
C GLY A 121 19.79 3.86 -7.72
N GLU A 122 18.68 3.51 -8.38
CA GLU A 122 18.71 2.91 -9.72
C GLU A 122 18.44 3.90 -10.84
N SER A 123 17.33 4.66 -10.76
CA SER A 123 17.01 5.65 -11.77
C SER A 123 16.13 6.78 -11.22
N ILE A 124 16.61 8.00 -11.43
CA ILE A 124 15.87 9.24 -11.10
C ILE A 124 14.53 9.32 -11.84
N PHE A 125 14.47 8.88 -13.09
CA PHE A 125 13.23 8.94 -13.87
C PHE A 125 12.11 8.11 -13.25
N LEU A 126 12.38 6.86 -12.84
CA LEU A 126 11.37 6.02 -12.18
C LEU A 126 10.98 6.58 -10.82
N SER A 127 11.93 7.15 -10.06
CA SER A 127 11.63 7.78 -8.78
C SER A 127 10.66 8.97 -8.93
N VAL A 128 10.83 9.79 -9.96
CA VAL A 128 9.92 10.92 -10.23
C VAL A 128 8.52 10.41 -10.59
N LEU A 129 8.43 9.37 -11.42
CA LEU A 129 7.16 8.78 -11.81
C LEU A 129 6.38 8.20 -10.61
N VAL A 130 7.08 7.48 -9.72
CA VAL A 130 6.50 6.95 -8.48
C VAL A 130 6.11 8.08 -7.53
N GLY A 131 6.90 9.16 -7.47
CA GLY A 131 6.61 10.37 -6.71
C GLY A 131 5.27 10.99 -7.12
N ILE A 132 5.07 11.17 -8.43
CA ILE A 132 3.81 11.66 -8.99
C ILE A 132 2.63 10.74 -8.62
N GLY A 133 2.80 9.43 -8.69
CA GLY A 133 1.78 8.46 -8.28
C GLY A 133 1.37 8.59 -6.81
N SER A 134 2.34 8.77 -5.92
CA SER A 134 2.07 9.00 -4.49
C SER A 134 1.33 10.31 -4.22
N LEU A 135 1.63 11.38 -4.97
CA LEU A 135 0.92 12.65 -4.88
C LEU A 135 -0.55 12.52 -5.29
N PHE A 136 -0.82 11.87 -6.42
CA PHE A 136 -2.21 11.58 -6.82
C PHE A 136 -2.94 10.74 -5.77
N THR A 137 -2.21 9.84 -5.11
CA THR A 137 -2.75 9.02 -4.03
C THR A 137 -3.20 9.85 -2.83
N GLY A 138 -2.39 10.82 -2.42
CA GLY A 138 -2.76 11.80 -1.40
C GLY A 138 -3.95 12.66 -1.81
N VAL A 139 -3.96 13.18 -3.04
CA VAL A 139 -5.03 14.07 -3.53
C VAL A 139 -6.40 13.38 -3.51
N TYR A 140 -6.51 12.16 -4.02
CA TYR A 140 -7.82 11.48 -4.00
C TYR A 140 -8.25 11.13 -2.57
N SER A 141 -7.31 10.78 -1.68
CA SER A 141 -7.60 10.39 -0.30
C SER A 141 -8.14 11.58 0.50
N ILE A 142 -7.59 12.78 0.27
CA ILE A 142 -8.07 14.04 0.87
C ILE A 142 -9.42 14.43 0.28
N TRP A 143 -9.62 14.28 -1.03
CA TRP A 143 -10.92 14.58 -1.67
C TRP A 143 -12.06 13.69 -1.15
N LEU A 144 -11.73 12.48 -0.73
CA LEU A 144 -12.70 11.51 -0.21
C LEU A 144 -13.12 11.76 1.25
N LEU A 145 -12.31 12.51 2.01
CA LEU A 145 -12.55 12.87 3.41
C LEU A 145 -13.54 14.03 3.56
#